data_AF-A0A7C8INU1-F1
#
_entry.id   AF-A0A7C8INU1-F1
#
_cell.length_a   1.000
_cell.length_b   1.000
_cell.length_c   1.000
_cell.angle_alpha   90.00
_cell.angle_beta   90.00
_cell.angle_gamma   90.00
#
_symmetry.space_group_name_H-M   'P 1'
#
loop_
_entity.id
_entity.type
_entity.pdbx_description
1 polymer ?
#
loop_
_entity_poly.entity_id
_entity_poly.type
_entity_poly.pdbx_seq_one_letter_code
_entity_poly.pdbx_strand_id
1 'polypeptide(L)'
;MGTPREKALGAIIGKMYGASFYIVDKLPESAPPFYAVLDPKNPKVTSAFDFFMRGQAILSDSQRIHLPGILKGRIRAKGFGPRSLRIKEYLDIFKSAGVPGMGVEALGWIEWYRGFWASQRFVLLHSIPELLRDWPYDEAQPSDDTSESLSECMFKIQLLWKQSLQYP
;
A
#
# COMPACT_ATOMS: atom_id res chain seq x y z
N MET A 1 4.99 2.43 -7.39
CA MET A 1 6.36 1.92 -7.60
C MET A 1 6.46 1.48 -9.05
N GLY A 2 7.63 1.54 -9.66
CA GLY A 2 7.85 0.89 -10.95
C GLY A 2 8.11 -0.60 -10.77
N THR A 3 7.81 -1.41 -11.79
CA THR A 3 8.04 -2.87 -11.81
C THR A 3 9.47 -3.28 -11.44
N PRO A 4 10.55 -2.55 -11.80
CA PRO A 4 11.90 -2.88 -11.36
C PRO A 4 12.08 -2.80 -9.83
N ARG A 5 11.49 -1.79 -9.18
CA ARG A 5 11.57 -1.62 -7.72
C ARG A 5 10.81 -2.71 -6.96
N GLU A 6 9.70 -3.17 -7.50
CA GLU A 6 8.94 -4.27 -6.90
C GLU A 6 9.75 -5.57 -6.88
N LYS A 7 10.45 -5.88 -7.97
CA LYS A 7 11.35 -7.04 -8.06
C LYS A 7 12.51 -6.93 -7.07
N ALA A 8 13.12 -5.76 -6.98
CA ALA A 8 14.20 -5.48 -6.02
C ALA A 8 13.72 -5.69 -4.57
N LEU A 9 12.54 -5.14 -4.22
CA LEU A 9 11.92 -5.36 -2.92
C LEU A 9 11.68 -6.85 -2.65
N GLY A 10 11.15 -7.59 -3.63
CA GLY A 10 10.93 -9.04 -3.49
C GLY A 10 12.20 -9.83 -3.20
N ALA A 11 13.31 -9.48 -3.87
CA ALA A 11 14.61 -10.10 -3.63
C ALA A 11 15.13 -9.82 -2.20
N ILE A 12 14.96 -8.59 -1.71
CA ILE A 12 15.32 -8.16 -0.36
C ILE A 12 14.50 -8.91 0.70
N ILE A 13 13.18 -8.97 0.52
CA ILE A 13 12.27 -9.69 1.44
C ILE A 13 12.55 -11.20 1.43
N GLY A 14 12.83 -11.77 0.26
CA GLY A 14 13.29 -13.14 0.14
C GLY A 14 14.58 -13.41 0.90
N LYS A 15 15.58 -12.52 0.80
CA LYS A 15 16.87 -12.64 1.52
C LYS A 15 16.72 -12.48 3.03
N MET A 16 15.92 -11.52 3.51
CA MET A 16 15.77 -11.25 4.96
C MET A 16 14.90 -12.28 5.68
N TYR A 17 13.78 -12.61 5.08
CA TYR A 17 12.70 -13.31 5.78
C TYR A 17 12.41 -14.68 5.18
N GLY A 18 13.08 -15.07 4.09
CA GLY A 18 12.78 -16.31 3.37
C GLY A 18 11.34 -16.36 2.85
N ALA A 19 10.72 -15.18 2.66
CA ALA A 19 9.32 -15.04 2.30
C ALA A 19 9.20 -14.69 0.81
N SER A 20 8.36 -15.44 0.10
CA SER A 20 8.01 -15.16 -1.30
C SER A 20 6.64 -14.49 -1.42
N PHE A 21 5.91 -14.34 -0.31
CA PHE A 21 4.60 -13.72 -0.25
C PHE A 21 4.57 -12.73 0.91
N TYR A 22 4.17 -11.50 0.64
CA TYR A 22 4.16 -10.42 1.62
C TYR A 22 3.14 -9.35 1.24
N ILE A 23 2.72 -8.56 2.23
CA ILE A 23 1.83 -7.42 2.03
C ILE A 23 2.60 -6.15 2.36
N VAL A 24 2.45 -5.13 1.50
CA VAL A 24 2.89 -3.77 1.78
C VAL A 24 1.63 -2.94 2.03
N ASP A 25 1.49 -2.41 3.24
CA ASP A 25 0.36 -1.54 3.60
C ASP A 25 0.76 -0.06 3.63
N LYS A 26 -0.21 0.80 3.94
CA LYS A 26 -0.04 2.26 4.08
C LYS A 26 0.57 2.90 2.84
N LEU A 27 -0.01 2.59 1.68
CA LEU A 27 0.42 3.18 0.40
C LEU A 27 0.32 4.71 0.44
N PRO A 28 1.26 5.43 -0.22
CA PRO A 28 1.32 6.88 -0.17
C PRO A 28 0.10 7.44 -0.89
N GLU A 29 -0.42 8.58 -0.43
CA GLU A 29 -1.64 9.20 -0.96
C GLU A 29 -1.68 9.27 -2.49
N SER A 30 -0.52 9.55 -3.11
CA SER A 30 -0.39 9.70 -4.55
C SER A 30 -0.67 8.43 -5.35
N ALA A 31 -0.43 7.25 -4.78
CA ALA A 31 -0.47 5.97 -5.49
C ALA A 31 -1.88 5.43 -5.74
N PRO A 32 -2.77 5.28 -4.74
CA PRO A 32 -4.08 4.72 -4.97
C PRO A 32 -5.04 5.74 -5.61
N PRO A 33 -6.14 5.26 -6.21
CA PRO A 33 -7.16 6.13 -6.78
C PRO A 33 -7.89 6.98 -5.74
N PHE A 34 -8.68 7.95 -6.21
CA PHE A 34 -9.37 8.93 -5.37
C PHE A 34 -10.32 8.34 -4.32
N TYR A 35 -10.77 7.10 -4.49
CA TYR A 35 -11.72 6.43 -3.61
C TYR A 35 -11.06 5.80 -2.37
N ALA A 36 -9.72 5.75 -2.29
CA ALA A 36 -9.03 5.17 -1.14
C ALA A 36 -9.08 6.10 0.08
N VAL A 37 -9.39 5.53 1.24
CA VAL A 37 -9.43 6.25 2.53
C VAL A 37 -8.01 6.67 2.93
N LEU A 38 -7.87 7.92 3.42
CA LEU A 38 -6.62 8.40 4.01
C LEU A 38 -6.47 7.87 5.43
N ASP A 39 -5.24 7.65 5.87
CA ASP A 39 -5.00 7.30 7.27
C ASP A 39 -5.40 8.47 8.19
N PRO A 40 -6.24 8.26 9.22
CA PRO A 40 -6.67 9.31 10.14
C PRO A 40 -5.52 9.96 10.92
N LYS A 41 -4.44 9.22 11.17
CA LYS A 41 -3.26 9.67 11.93
C LYS A 41 -2.22 10.31 11.00
N ASN A 42 -2.11 9.86 9.76
CA ASN A 42 -1.15 10.40 8.78
C ASN A 42 -1.76 10.56 7.38
N PRO A 43 -2.26 11.76 7.02
CA PRO A 43 -2.87 12.01 5.71
C PRO A 43 -1.94 11.83 4.49
N LYS A 44 -0.62 11.64 4.69
CA LYS A 44 0.34 11.35 3.61
C LYS A 44 0.22 9.91 3.10
N VAL A 45 -0.40 9.02 3.87
CA VAL A 45 -0.62 7.62 3.51
C VAL A 45 -2.11 7.29 3.53
N THR A 46 -2.44 6.14 2.94
CA THR A 46 -3.81 5.65 2.79
C THR A 46 -4.00 4.33 3.52
N SER A 47 -5.24 3.88 3.66
CA SER A 47 -5.56 2.52 4.09
C SER A 47 -5.40 1.48 2.97
N ALA A 48 -4.74 1.83 1.85
CA ALA A 48 -4.52 0.92 0.75
C ALA A 48 -3.29 0.04 1.00
N PHE A 49 -3.32 -1.15 0.43
CA PHE A 49 -2.28 -2.16 0.56
C PHE A 49 -2.21 -3.04 -0.69
N ASP A 50 -1.01 -3.56 -0.94
CA ASP A 50 -0.71 -4.42 -2.08
C ASP A 50 -0.16 -5.76 -1.58
N PHE A 51 -0.70 -6.86 -2.14
CA PHE A 51 -0.13 -8.19 -2.00
C PHE A 51 0.93 -8.39 -3.06
N PHE A 52 2.06 -8.94 -2.61
CA PHE A 52 3.17 -9.30 -3.47
C PHE A 52 3.41 -10.79 -3.43
N MET A 53 3.70 -11.35 -4.60
CA MET A 53 4.25 -12.68 -4.73
C MET A 53 5.50 -12.61 -5.61
N ARG A 54 6.63 -13.10 -5.09
CA ARG A 54 7.94 -13.17 -5.77
C ARG A 54 8.35 -11.82 -6.39
N GLY A 55 8.11 -10.72 -5.68
CA GLY A 55 8.49 -9.37 -6.12
C GLY A 55 7.59 -8.76 -7.19
N GLN A 56 6.35 -9.25 -7.34
CA GLN A 56 5.34 -8.65 -8.21
C GLN A 56 4.05 -8.44 -7.43
N ALA A 57 3.43 -7.27 -7.60
CA ALA A 57 2.10 -7.02 -7.07
C ALA A 57 1.08 -7.92 -7.77
N ILE A 58 0.29 -8.67 -7.00
CA ILE A 58 -0.73 -9.59 -7.53
C ILE A 58 -2.16 -9.12 -7.22
N LEU A 59 -2.33 -8.29 -6.18
CA LEU A 59 -3.62 -7.79 -5.74
C LEU A 59 -3.43 -6.46 -5.01
N SER A 60 -4.27 -5.48 -5.32
CA SER A 60 -4.31 -4.19 -4.63
C SER A 60 -5.70 -3.96 -4.06
N ASP A 61 -5.79 -3.56 -2.79
CA ASP A 61 -7.07 -3.20 -2.19
C ASP A 61 -6.96 -2.04 -1.20
N SER A 62 -8.10 -1.46 -0.83
CA SER A 62 -8.19 -0.37 0.15
C SER A 62 -9.60 -0.27 0.72
N GLN A 63 -9.73 0.20 1.95
CA GLN A 63 -11.00 0.76 2.41
C GLN A 63 -11.45 1.90 1.48
N ARG A 64 -12.73 1.88 1.06
CA ARG A 64 -13.31 2.89 0.17
C ARG A 64 -14.00 3.99 0.96
N ILE A 65 -13.88 5.21 0.45
CA ILE A 65 -14.59 6.36 0.99
C ILE A 65 -16.06 6.24 0.61
N HIS A 66 -16.90 6.09 1.62
CA HIS A 66 -18.34 5.97 1.47
C HIS A 66 -19.08 7.31 1.69
N LEU A 67 -18.43 8.29 2.31
CA LEU A 67 -19.01 9.62 2.56
C LEU A 67 -18.89 10.52 1.32
N PRO A 68 -20.00 10.95 0.69
CA PRO A 68 -19.98 11.71 -0.57
C PRO A 68 -19.18 13.02 -0.49
N GLY A 69 -19.24 13.71 0.66
CA GLY A 69 -18.52 14.97 0.86
C GLY A 69 -17.00 14.79 0.84
N ILE A 70 -16.50 13.75 1.51
CA ILE A 70 -15.07 13.41 1.55
C ILE A 70 -14.62 12.93 0.17
N LEU A 71 -15.38 12.05 -0.47
CA LEU A 71 -15.09 11.51 -1.79
C LEU A 71 -14.99 12.63 -2.84
N LYS A 72 -15.91 13.60 -2.82
CA LYS A 72 -15.87 14.79 -3.68
C LYS A 72 -14.61 15.64 -3.42
N GLY A 73 -14.17 15.74 -2.17
CA GLY A 73 -12.90 16.38 -1.80
C GLY A 73 -11.70 15.70 -2.47
N ARG A 74 -11.61 14.38 -2.37
CA ARG A 74 -10.51 13.58 -2.94
C ARG A 74 -10.47 13.63 -4.46
N ILE A 75 -11.62 13.54 -5.11
CA ILE A 75 -11.75 13.66 -6.58
C ILE A 75 -11.13 14.98 -7.06
N ARG A 76 -11.46 16.10 -6.38
CA ARG A 76 -10.87 17.42 -6.69
C ARG A 76 -9.37 17.46 -6.41
N ALA A 77 -8.92 16.92 -5.28
CA ALA A 77 -7.50 16.89 -4.91
C ALA A 77 -6.66 16.09 -5.92
N LYS A 78 -7.23 15.03 -6.51
CA LYS A 78 -6.60 14.23 -7.57
C LYS A 78 -6.70 14.87 -8.97
N GLY A 79 -7.22 16.09 -9.09
CA GLY A 79 -7.30 16.83 -10.36
C GLY A 79 -8.46 16.44 -11.26
N PHE A 80 -9.39 15.60 -10.79
CA PHE A 80 -10.58 15.26 -11.58
C PHE A 80 -11.62 16.38 -11.52
N GLY A 81 -12.06 16.83 -12.69
CA GLY A 81 -13.04 17.90 -12.82
C GLY A 81 -14.41 17.51 -12.27
N PRO A 82 -15.04 18.33 -11.40
CA PRO A 82 -16.35 18.03 -10.79
C PRO A 82 -17.52 18.04 -11.79
N ARG A 83 -17.27 18.41 -13.06
CA ARG A 83 -18.27 18.48 -14.15
C ARG A 83 -18.33 17.23 -15.02
N SER A 84 -17.49 16.23 -14.75
CA SER A 84 -17.63 14.92 -15.38
C SER A 84 -19.00 14.34 -15.02
N LEU A 85 -19.84 14.10 -16.04
CA LEU A 85 -21.18 13.52 -15.87
C LEU A 85 -21.09 12.18 -15.13
N ARG A 86 -20.09 11.35 -15.46
CA ARG A 86 -19.81 10.06 -14.82
C ARG A 86 -19.45 10.18 -13.34
N ILE A 87 -18.67 11.20 -12.97
CA ILE A 87 -18.30 11.44 -11.56
C ILE A 87 -19.52 11.90 -10.76
N LYS A 88 -20.39 12.70 -11.37
CA LYS A 88 -21.63 13.15 -10.74
C LYS A 88 -22.56 11.96 -10.48
N GLU A 89 -22.79 11.12 -11.48
CA GLU A 89 -23.57 9.88 -11.35
C GLU A 89 -22.99 8.96 -10.27
N TYR A 90 -21.66 8.77 -10.27
CA TYR A 90 -20.98 8.00 -9.23
C TYR A 90 -21.25 8.56 -7.83
N LEU A 91 -21.07 9.87 -7.61
CA LEU A 91 -21.31 10.52 -6.31
C LEU A 91 -22.78 10.49 -5.89
N ASP A 92 -23.71 10.55 -6.84
CA ASP A 92 -25.14 10.58 -6.55
C ASP A 92 -25.64 9.22 -6.03
N ILE A 93 -25.03 8.10 -6.43
CA ILE A 93 -25.28 6.76 -5.84
C ILE A 93 -24.98 6.76 -4.34
N PHE A 94 -23.86 7.34 -3.91
CA PHE A 94 -23.49 7.40 -2.48
C PHE A 94 -24.44 8.27 -1.67
N LYS A 95 -25.11 9.24 -2.30
CA LYS A 95 -26.10 10.10 -1.63
C LYS A 95 -27.49 9.47 -1.55
N SER A 96 -27.90 8.76 -2.62
CA SER A 96 -29.27 8.26 -2.76
C SER A 96 -29.48 6.96 -1.99
N ALA A 97 -28.55 6.02 -2.10
CA ALA A 97 -28.68 4.72 -1.46
C ALA A 97 -28.06 4.70 -0.05
N GLY A 98 -27.06 5.56 0.18
CA GLY A 98 -26.11 5.36 1.28
C GLY A 98 -25.30 4.10 1.01
N VAL A 99 -23.97 4.24 0.94
CA VAL A 99 -23.09 3.07 0.77
C VAL A 99 -22.45 2.83 2.14
N PRO A 100 -22.52 1.62 2.72
CA PRO A 100 -21.73 1.32 3.90
C PRO A 100 -20.24 1.48 3.56
N GLY A 101 -19.37 1.66 4.56
CA GLY A 101 -17.94 1.54 4.32
C GLY A 101 -17.65 0.18 3.67
N MET A 102 -17.29 0.17 2.39
CA MET A 102 -16.99 -1.04 1.62
C MET A 102 -15.51 -1.03 1.23
N GLY A 103 -14.97 -2.22 0.98
CA GLY A 103 -13.53 -2.45 0.90
C GLY A 103 -13.07 -3.19 2.15
N VAL A 104 -11.92 -3.83 2.07
CA VAL A 104 -11.36 -4.55 3.21
C VAL A 104 -11.22 -3.55 4.35
N GLU A 105 -11.90 -3.78 5.47
CA GLU A 105 -11.40 -3.27 6.75
C GLU A 105 -10.06 -3.96 6.93
N ALA A 106 -8.99 -3.33 6.40
CA ALA A 106 -7.74 -3.99 6.06
C ALA A 106 -7.22 -4.83 7.22
N LEU A 107 -7.40 -4.36 8.46
CA LEU A 107 -6.99 -5.06 9.67
C LEU A 107 -7.69 -6.41 9.86
N GLY A 108 -9.02 -6.51 9.70
CA GLY A 108 -9.76 -7.74 9.99
C GLY A 108 -9.41 -8.91 9.06
N TRP A 109 -9.22 -8.63 7.77
CA TRP A 109 -8.81 -9.65 6.82
C TRP A 109 -7.28 -9.84 6.76
N ILE A 110 -6.46 -8.82 7.02
CA ILE A 110 -5.00 -9.02 7.19
C ILE A 110 -4.75 -10.00 8.35
N GLU A 111 -5.49 -9.86 9.47
CA GLU A 111 -5.43 -10.83 10.57
C GLU A 111 -5.98 -12.21 10.17
N TRP A 112 -7.04 -12.26 9.38
CA TRP A 112 -7.54 -13.54 8.83
C TRP A 112 -6.51 -14.22 7.90
N TYR A 113 -5.85 -13.45 7.03
CA TYR A 113 -4.77 -13.92 6.17
C TYR A 113 -3.54 -14.35 6.98
N ARG A 114 -3.19 -13.64 8.05
CA ARG A 114 -2.15 -14.07 9.01
C ARG A 114 -2.48 -15.45 9.58
N GLY A 115 -3.73 -15.68 9.97
CA GLY A 115 -4.20 -16.97 10.49
C GLY A 115 -4.19 -18.10 9.44
N PHE A 116 -4.75 -17.85 8.25
CA PHE A 116 -4.84 -18.85 7.17
C PHE A 116 -3.46 -19.25 6.60
N TRP A 117 -2.52 -18.31 6.55
CA TRP A 117 -1.20 -18.51 5.94
C TRP A 117 -0.06 -18.71 6.92
N ALA A 118 -0.32 -18.91 8.22
CA ALA A 118 0.70 -19.22 9.24
C ALA A 118 1.53 -20.49 8.93
N SER A 119 1.13 -21.31 7.95
CA SER A 119 1.89 -22.45 7.42
C SER A 119 2.99 -22.08 6.42
N GLN A 120 3.00 -20.85 5.90
CA GLN A 120 4.00 -20.30 4.98
C GLN A 120 4.69 -19.10 5.64
N ARG A 121 5.97 -18.84 5.34
CA ARG A 121 6.67 -17.65 5.83
C ARG A 121 6.01 -16.38 5.26
N PHE A 122 5.14 -15.76 6.06
CA PHE A 122 4.37 -14.56 5.73
C PHE A 122 4.98 -13.33 6.39
N VAL A 123 5.05 -12.21 5.66
CA VAL A 123 5.59 -10.94 6.18
C VAL A 123 4.61 -9.80 5.87
N LEU A 124 4.23 -9.07 6.92
CA LEU A 124 3.48 -7.83 6.80
C LEU A 124 4.44 -6.65 7.00
N LEU A 125 4.45 -5.75 6.04
CA LEU A 125 5.40 -4.64 5.98
C LEU A 125 4.66 -3.31 6.07
N HIS A 126 4.87 -2.61 7.20
CA HIS A 126 4.18 -1.36 7.45
C HIS A 126 4.92 -0.15 6.90
N SER A 127 4.23 0.74 6.18
CA SER A 127 4.74 2.07 5.76
C SER A 127 6.06 2.06 4.97
N ILE A 128 6.40 0.95 4.30
CA ILE A 128 7.56 0.84 3.41
C ILE A 128 7.54 1.75 2.16
N PRO A 129 6.39 2.14 1.60
CA PRO A 129 6.40 2.93 0.37
C PRO A 129 7.10 4.28 0.47
N GLU A 130 7.18 4.90 1.66
CA GLU A 130 7.95 6.13 1.88
C GLU A 130 9.46 5.88 1.73
N LEU A 131 9.96 4.73 2.22
CA LEU A 131 11.37 4.34 2.05
C LEU A 131 11.75 4.01 0.62
N LEU A 132 10.84 3.40 -0.14
CA LEU A 132 11.06 3.06 -1.54
C LEU A 132 10.92 4.26 -2.49
N ARG A 133 10.40 5.39 -2.00
CA ARG A 133 10.41 6.66 -2.74
C ARG A 133 11.84 7.20 -2.85
N ASP A 134 12.56 7.22 -1.72
CA ASP A 134 13.91 7.78 -1.61
C ASP A 134 15.02 6.75 -1.91
N TRP A 135 14.65 5.50 -2.21
CA TRP A 135 15.60 4.49 -2.65
C TRP A 135 16.25 4.95 -3.98
N PRO A 136 17.58 5.13 -4.04
CA PRO A 136 18.31 5.46 -5.27
C PRO A 136 18.41 4.23 -6.17
N TYR A 137 17.29 3.82 -6.77
CA TYR A 137 17.21 2.65 -7.63
C TYR A 137 17.39 3.17 -9.04
N ASP A 138 18.57 2.95 -9.61
CA ASP A 138 18.82 3.29 -10.99
C ASP A 138 18.15 2.25 -11.89
N GLU A 139 17.09 2.67 -12.60
CA GLU A 139 16.38 1.81 -13.55
C GLU A 139 17.24 1.50 -14.80
N ALA A 140 18.29 2.29 -15.09
CA ALA A 140 19.17 2.12 -16.24
C ALA A 140 20.31 1.10 -16.02
N GLN A 141 20.60 0.76 -14.76
CA GLN A 141 21.57 -0.25 -14.36
C GLN A 141 21.00 -1.04 -13.17
N PRO A 142 20.41 -2.24 -13.38
CA PRO A 142 20.08 -3.14 -12.29
C PRO A 142 21.40 -3.75 -11.76
N SER A 143 22.25 -2.92 -11.17
CA SER A 143 23.55 -3.34 -10.65
C SER A 143 23.36 -3.98 -9.29
N ASP A 144 23.96 -5.16 -9.13
CA ASP A 144 24.02 -5.94 -7.90
C ASP A 144 24.85 -5.28 -6.78
N ASP A 145 25.32 -4.03 -6.96
CA ASP A 145 26.29 -3.39 -6.06
C ASP A 145 25.99 -1.91 -5.80
N THR A 146 25.32 -1.65 -4.68
CA THR A 146 25.96 -0.87 -3.61
C THR A 146 25.55 -1.55 -2.30
N SER A 147 26.43 -2.41 -1.79
CA SER A 147 26.21 -3.12 -0.52
C SER A 147 25.85 -2.18 0.63
N GLU A 148 26.27 -0.92 0.59
CA GLU A 148 25.86 0.15 1.53
C GLU A 148 24.38 0.54 1.41
N SER A 149 23.84 0.76 0.19
CA SER A 149 22.44 1.18 0.01
C SER A 149 21.45 0.06 0.35
N LEU A 150 21.80 -1.18 -0.01
CA LEU A 150 21.05 -2.38 0.35
C LEU A 150 21.08 -2.60 1.86
N SER A 151 22.25 -2.51 2.50
CA SER A 151 22.37 -2.69 3.96
C SER A 151 21.61 -1.63 4.74
N GLU A 152 21.66 -0.38 4.30
CA GLU A 152 20.92 0.71 4.93
C GLU A 152 19.40 0.51 4.81
N CYS A 153 18.93 0.04 3.65
CA CYS A 153 17.51 -0.25 3.47
C CYS A 153 17.06 -1.50 4.21
N MET A 154 17.89 -2.55 4.24
CA MET A 154 17.65 -3.74 5.07
C MET A 154 17.52 -3.34 6.54
N PHE A 155 18.39 -2.45 7.02
CA PHE A 155 18.33 -1.91 8.37
C PHE A 155 17.03 -1.13 8.62
N LYS A 156 16.62 -0.25 7.69
CA LYS A 156 15.36 0.50 7.80
C LYS A 156 14.12 -0.40 7.75
N ILE A 157 14.11 -1.42 6.88
CA ILE A 157 13.01 -2.40 6.82
C ILE A 157 12.96 -3.22 8.11
N GLN A 158 14.09 -3.65 8.67
CA GLN A 158 14.15 -4.32 9.96
C GLN A 158 13.66 -3.44 11.12
N LEU A 159 14.01 -2.15 11.10
CA LEU A 159 13.56 -1.18 12.11
C LEU A 159 12.04 -1.01 12.06
N LEU A 160 11.47 -0.82 10.86
CA LEU A 160 10.03 -0.72 10.68
C LEU A 160 9.30 -2.01 11.05
N TRP A 161 9.87 -3.17 10.71
CA TRP A 161 9.31 -4.44 11.12
C TRP A 161 9.26 -4.57 12.65
N LYS A 162 10.33 -4.20 13.35
CA LYS A 162 10.35 -4.17 14.83
C LYS A 162 9.32 -3.19 15.40
N GLN A 163 9.15 -2.02 14.80
CA GLN A 163 8.11 -1.06 15.20
C GLN A 163 6.70 -1.60 14.95
N SER A 164 6.50 -2.37 13.88
CA SER A 164 5.21 -2.98 13.58
C SER A 164 4.81 -4.09 14.55
N LEU A 165 5.78 -4.76 15.19
CA LEU A 165 5.52 -5.73 16.26
C LEU A 165 5.11 -5.08 17.58
N GLN A 166 5.26 -3.75 17.72
CA GLN A 166 4.84 -2.99 18.90
C GLN A 166 3.43 -2.41 18.77
N TYR A 167 2.78 -2.57 17.61
CA TYR A 167 1.36 -2.25 17.48
C TYR A 167 0.53 -3.42 18.05
N PRO A 168 -0.32 -3.14 19.07
CA PRO A 168 -1.14 -4.16 19.72
C PRO A 168 -2.22 -4.74 18.80
#